data_AF-A0A955F8U9-F1
#
_entry.id   AF-A0A955F8U9-F1
#
_cell.length_a   1.000
_cell.length_b   1.000
_cell.length_c   1.000
_cell.angle_alpha   90.00
_cell.angle_beta   90.00
_cell.angle_gamma   90.00
#
_symmetry.space_group_name_H-M   'P 1'
#
loop_
_entity.id
_entity.type
_entity.pdbx_description
1 polymer ?
#
loop_
_entity_poly.entity_id
_entity_poly.type
_entity_poly.pdbx_seq_one_letter_code
_entity_poly.pdbx_strand_id
1 'polypeptide(L)'
;MAPNAQNPQQPVAPGQAQAAPGVAPLPGQPGVPGVDQAQTPPPPANPNTTQNSLLFSELRDNMVIMNDGSFRAVIACKSINFDLMSSKEREGIEYSYQNFLNSLYFPVQILIRSQRVDIGPYIERLTNIRRDQENMLLNVLTDDYIDFIDTLSQEANIMDKSFYVIIPYWPHGDLAVLKRNSKSIFGTVFGGAPKQRAIVVDHAAYEKAKDEIKNHVDSVMSGLFQLGIKCVQLNTKELGELYYNFYNPDTAVREPLGNFESITAMYVRKGQGEAPRPHLIREEDKPQEVA
;
A
#
# COMPACT_ATOMS: atom_id res chain seq x y z
N MET A 1 27.99 -51.76 -22.37
CA MET A 1 27.25 -51.90 -23.64
C MET A 1 25.81 -51.52 -23.40
N ALA A 2 25.35 -50.43 -24.04
CA ALA A 2 23.93 -50.23 -24.40
C ALA A 2 23.48 -51.35 -25.37
N PRO A 3 22.20 -51.46 -25.84
CA PRO A 3 21.02 -50.59 -25.72
C PRO A 3 19.78 -51.40 -25.23
N ASN A 4 18.51 -50.99 -25.20
CA ASN A 4 17.78 -50.05 -26.04
C ASN A 4 16.50 -49.55 -25.35
N ALA A 5 16.17 -48.31 -25.67
CA ALA A 5 15.08 -47.51 -25.12
C ALA A 5 13.77 -47.71 -25.90
N GLN A 6 12.63 -47.62 -25.22
CA GLN A 6 11.34 -47.31 -25.82
C GLN A 6 10.57 -46.35 -24.91
N ASN A 7 10.35 -45.15 -25.44
CA ASN A 7 9.43 -44.12 -24.96
C ASN A 7 8.53 -43.75 -26.17
N PRO A 8 7.57 -42.82 -26.06
CA PRO A 8 6.16 -43.02 -25.71
C PRO A 8 5.20 -42.77 -26.91
N GLN A 9 3.93 -43.18 -26.79
CA GLN A 9 2.86 -42.80 -27.73
C GLN A 9 2.22 -41.46 -27.32
N GLN A 10 2.30 -40.47 -28.23
CA GLN A 10 1.53 -39.23 -28.23
C GLN A 10 0.18 -39.44 -28.96
N PRO A 11 -0.90 -38.73 -28.59
CA PRO A 11 -2.10 -38.62 -29.41
C PRO A 11 -2.04 -37.45 -30.40
N VAL A 12 -2.80 -37.65 -31.48
CA VAL A 12 -2.73 -37.06 -32.82
C VAL A 12 -3.48 -35.71 -32.91
N ALA A 13 -2.93 -34.76 -33.66
CA ALA A 13 -3.58 -33.49 -34.01
C ALA A 13 -4.45 -33.61 -35.28
N PRO A 14 -5.59 -32.89 -35.41
CA PRO A 14 -6.30 -32.77 -36.67
C PRO A 14 -5.93 -31.50 -37.46
N GLY A 15 -5.26 -31.72 -38.60
CA GLY A 15 -5.61 -31.21 -39.93
C GLY A 15 -5.83 -29.71 -40.18
N GLN A 16 -4.83 -29.07 -40.80
CA GLN A 16 -4.96 -27.83 -41.57
C GLN A 16 -5.69 -28.10 -42.90
N ALA A 17 -6.64 -27.24 -43.29
CA ALA A 17 -7.26 -27.25 -44.62
C ALA A 17 -6.83 -26.03 -45.45
N GLN A 18 -6.32 -26.31 -46.64
CA GLN A 18 -5.80 -25.37 -47.64
C GLN A 18 -6.90 -24.53 -48.31
N ALA A 19 -6.54 -23.29 -48.67
CA ALA A 19 -7.33 -22.37 -49.49
C ALA A 19 -7.07 -22.59 -51.00
N ALA A 20 -8.12 -22.45 -51.82
CA ALA A 20 -8.02 -22.23 -53.27
C ALA A 20 -9.04 -21.15 -53.72
N PRO A 21 -8.79 -20.39 -54.79
CA PRO A 21 -9.40 -19.07 -55.00
C PRO A 21 -10.54 -19.03 -56.03
N GLY A 22 -11.52 -18.15 -55.76
CA GLY A 22 -12.13 -17.21 -56.72
C GLY A 22 -13.14 -17.72 -57.75
N VAL A 23 -14.43 -17.41 -57.54
CA VAL A 23 -15.41 -17.14 -58.62
C VAL A 23 -16.40 -16.04 -58.15
N ALA A 24 -16.69 -15.08 -59.02
CA ALA A 24 -17.45 -13.85 -58.80
C ALA A 24 -18.99 -14.06 -58.59
N PRO A 25 -19.72 -13.09 -57.99
CA PRO A 25 -21.11 -13.27 -57.58
C PRO A 25 -22.13 -12.91 -58.69
N LEU A 26 -23.22 -13.68 -58.80
CA LEU A 26 -24.45 -13.27 -59.48
C LEU A 26 -25.51 -12.79 -58.45
N PRO A 27 -26.34 -11.79 -58.79
CA PRO A 27 -27.23 -11.13 -57.84
C PRO A 27 -28.63 -11.78 -57.77
N GLY A 28 -29.20 -11.80 -56.57
CA GLY A 28 -30.65 -11.88 -56.38
C GLY A 28 -31.15 -13.07 -55.57
N GLN A 29 -31.03 -13.00 -54.24
CA GLN A 29 -32.02 -13.55 -53.31
C GLN A 29 -31.90 -12.89 -51.92
N PRO A 30 -33.01 -12.58 -51.23
CA PRO A 30 -32.99 -11.82 -49.97
C PRO A 30 -32.35 -12.62 -48.83
N GLY A 31 -31.34 -12.01 -48.20
CA GLY A 31 -30.52 -12.60 -47.15
C GLY A 31 -31.25 -12.74 -45.81
N VAL A 32 -31.04 -13.89 -45.19
CA VAL A 32 -31.21 -14.13 -43.75
C VAL A 32 -30.20 -13.27 -42.96
N PRO A 33 -30.62 -12.51 -41.93
CA PRO A 33 -29.70 -11.66 -41.17
C PRO A 33 -28.65 -12.49 -40.42
N GLY A 34 -27.39 -12.07 -40.58
CA GLY A 34 -26.21 -12.72 -40.01
C GLY A 34 -26.20 -12.72 -38.48
N VAL A 35 -25.68 -13.82 -37.96
CA VAL A 35 -25.29 -14.00 -36.56
C VAL A 35 -24.13 -13.06 -36.24
N ASP A 36 -24.38 -12.11 -35.35
CA ASP A 36 -23.39 -11.23 -34.75
C ASP A 36 -22.25 -12.05 -34.11
N GLN A 37 -21.01 -11.68 -34.43
CA GLN A 37 -19.82 -12.17 -33.75
C GLN A 37 -19.85 -11.68 -32.30
N ALA A 38 -20.32 -12.55 -31.39
CA ALA A 38 -20.22 -12.34 -29.96
C ALA A 38 -18.75 -12.32 -29.54
N GLN A 39 -18.29 -11.16 -29.08
CA GLN A 39 -17.03 -11.00 -28.36
C GLN A 39 -17.02 -11.98 -27.18
N THR A 40 -16.04 -12.88 -27.16
CA THR A 40 -15.84 -13.81 -26.05
C THR A 40 -15.65 -13.02 -24.74
N PRO A 41 -16.48 -13.23 -23.71
CA PRO A 41 -16.28 -12.60 -22.41
C PRO A 41 -14.94 -13.05 -21.80
N PRO A 42 -14.28 -12.21 -20.98
CA PRO A 42 -13.03 -12.58 -20.34
C PRO A 42 -13.22 -13.85 -19.50
N PRO A 43 -12.19 -14.73 -19.43
CA PRO A 43 -12.30 -16.00 -18.75
C PRO A 43 -12.69 -15.81 -17.27
N PRO A 44 -13.53 -16.68 -16.71
CA PRO A 44 -13.97 -16.59 -15.33
C PRO A 44 -12.77 -16.68 -14.38
N ALA A 45 -12.71 -15.76 -13.42
CA ALA A 45 -11.68 -15.71 -12.40
C ALA A 45 -11.61 -17.06 -11.66
N ASN A 46 -10.42 -17.67 -11.69
CA ASN A 46 -10.19 -19.00 -11.18
C ASN A 46 -10.23 -18.95 -9.63
N PRO A 47 -11.10 -19.73 -8.95
CA PRO A 47 -11.42 -19.56 -7.53
C PRO A 47 -10.24 -19.74 -6.56
N ASN A 48 -9.13 -20.33 -7.01
CA ASN A 48 -7.96 -20.67 -6.20
C ASN A 48 -6.72 -19.80 -6.47
N THR A 49 -6.87 -18.61 -7.05
CA THR A 49 -5.73 -17.72 -7.27
C THR A 49 -5.50 -16.84 -6.03
N THR A 50 -4.24 -16.55 -5.69
CA THR A 50 -3.87 -15.68 -4.55
C THR A 50 -4.54 -14.30 -4.65
N GLN A 51 -4.89 -13.86 -5.87
CA GLN A 51 -5.64 -12.65 -6.15
C GLN A 51 -7.05 -12.64 -5.53
N ASN A 52 -7.69 -13.81 -5.36
CA ASN A 52 -8.99 -13.92 -4.67
C ASN A 52 -8.90 -13.73 -3.14
N SER A 53 -7.70 -13.76 -2.55
CA SER A 53 -7.51 -13.50 -1.11
C SER A 53 -7.53 -12.02 -0.76
N LEU A 54 -7.26 -11.15 -1.74
CA LEU A 54 -7.28 -9.71 -1.53
C LEU A 54 -8.72 -9.20 -1.57
N LEU A 55 -9.17 -8.63 -0.46
CA LEU A 55 -10.53 -8.08 -0.32
C LEU A 55 -10.72 -6.72 -1.03
N PHE A 56 -9.65 -6.19 -1.64
CA PHE A 56 -9.67 -4.94 -2.38
C PHE A 56 -9.36 -5.14 -3.86
N SER A 57 -9.96 -4.29 -4.68
CA SER A 57 -9.86 -4.33 -6.14
C SER A 57 -8.67 -3.50 -6.61
N GLU A 58 -8.54 -2.26 -6.13
CA GLU A 58 -7.47 -1.35 -6.53
C GLU A 58 -7.12 -0.34 -5.43
N LEU A 59 -5.90 0.19 -5.54
CA LEU A 59 -5.42 1.34 -4.76
C LEU A 59 -5.29 2.51 -5.72
N ARG A 60 -6.00 3.60 -5.46
CA ARG A 60 -6.05 4.76 -6.36
C ARG A 60 -6.34 6.03 -5.59
N ASP A 61 -5.72 7.14 -6.00
CA ASP A 61 -5.95 8.48 -5.43
C ASP A 61 -5.90 8.51 -3.88
N ASN A 62 -4.93 7.80 -3.28
CA ASN A 62 -4.75 7.70 -1.81
C ASN A 62 -5.93 7.04 -1.08
N MET A 63 -6.69 6.20 -1.80
CA MET A 63 -7.85 5.46 -1.32
C MET A 63 -7.75 3.99 -1.73
N VAL A 64 -8.35 3.13 -0.92
CA VAL A 64 -8.52 1.71 -1.17
C VAL A 64 -9.93 1.48 -1.70
N ILE A 65 -10.06 0.88 -2.88
CA ILE A 65 -11.35 0.47 -3.45
C ILE A 65 -11.54 -1.01 -3.16
N MET A 66 -12.59 -1.34 -2.43
CA MET A 66 -12.89 -2.71 -2.02
C MET A 66 -13.63 -3.49 -3.11
N ASN A 67 -13.61 -4.82 -3.00
CA ASN A 67 -14.36 -5.73 -3.88
C ASN A 67 -15.89 -5.65 -3.71
N ASP A 68 -16.39 -4.88 -2.76
CA ASP A 68 -17.81 -4.58 -2.57
C ASP A 68 -18.20 -3.17 -3.08
N GLY A 69 -17.24 -2.41 -3.62
CA GLY A 69 -17.44 -1.05 -4.15
C GLY A 69 -17.41 0.04 -3.09
N SER A 70 -17.11 -0.32 -1.84
CA SER A 70 -16.83 0.64 -0.79
C SER A 70 -15.40 1.16 -0.88
N PHE A 71 -15.17 2.32 -0.29
CA PHE A 71 -13.88 3.00 -0.30
C PHE A 71 -13.34 3.12 1.12
N ARG A 72 -12.02 3.11 1.29
CA ARG A 72 -11.37 3.37 2.57
C ARG A 72 -10.21 4.34 2.38
N ALA A 73 -10.11 5.33 3.26
CA ALA A 73 -8.87 6.07 3.48
C ALA A 73 -8.18 5.56 4.74
N VAL A 74 -6.85 5.64 4.77
CA VAL A 74 -6.04 5.27 5.92
C VAL A 74 -5.18 6.45 6.33
N ILE A 75 -5.24 6.80 7.61
CA ILE A 75 -4.45 7.85 8.23
C ILE A 75 -3.49 7.17 9.20
N ALA A 76 -2.19 7.46 9.09
CA ALA A 76 -1.19 7.04 10.06
C ALA A 76 -1.02 8.11 11.15
N CYS A 77 -0.94 7.68 12.41
CA CYS A 77 -0.87 8.57 13.58
C CYS A 77 0.37 8.27 14.43
N LYS A 78 0.98 9.33 14.99
CA LYS A 78 2.01 9.19 16.02
C LYS A 78 1.36 9.14 17.40
N SER A 79 1.93 8.34 18.30
CA SER A 79 1.53 8.34 19.71
C SER A 79 2.00 9.61 20.43
N ILE A 80 1.32 9.91 21.53
CA ILE A 80 1.70 10.96 22.48
C ILE A 80 1.96 10.34 23.85
N ASN A 81 2.88 10.91 24.63
CA ASN A 81 3.20 10.44 25.98
C ASN A 81 2.22 11.04 26.99
N PHE A 82 0.98 10.56 26.98
CA PHE A 82 -0.10 11.06 27.84
C PHE A 82 0.25 10.96 29.34
N ASP A 83 0.93 9.90 29.76
CA ASP A 83 1.28 9.66 31.17
C ASP A 83 2.31 10.65 31.74
N LEU A 84 3.12 11.27 30.87
CA LEU A 84 4.14 12.25 31.28
C LEU A 84 3.59 13.68 31.37
N MET A 85 2.33 13.89 31.00
CA MET A 85 1.69 15.19 30.98
C MET A 85 1.14 15.57 32.35
N SER A 86 1.11 16.88 32.64
CA SER A 86 0.50 17.39 33.86
C SER A 86 -1.01 17.09 33.89
N SER A 87 -1.62 17.06 35.08
CA SER A 87 -3.06 16.78 35.20
C SER A 87 -3.93 17.75 34.40
N LYS A 88 -3.53 19.03 34.31
CA LYS A 88 -4.24 20.04 33.53
C LYS A 88 -4.17 19.79 32.03
N GLU A 89 -3.01 19.37 31.53
CA GLU A 89 -2.83 19.01 30.12
C GLU A 89 -3.62 17.74 29.77
N ARG A 90 -3.59 16.74 30.65
CA ARG A 90 -4.38 15.51 30.50
C ARG A 90 -5.87 15.79 30.42
N GLU A 91 -6.39 16.62 31.33
CA GLU A 91 -7.80 17.06 31.30
C GLU A 91 -8.16 17.81 30.00
N GLY A 92 -7.26 18.66 29.51
CA GLY A 92 -7.43 19.34 28.22
C GLY A 92 -7.50 18.37 27.04
N ILE A 93 -6.66 17.33 27.03
CA ILE A 93 -6.68 16.29 25.99
C ILE A 93 -7.94 15.44 26.10
N GLU A 94 -8.38 15.08 27.31
CA GLU A 94 -9.62 14.33 27.53
C GLU A 94 -10.83 15.11 27.01
N TYR A 95 -10.92 16.40 27.31
CA TYR A 95 -11.99 17.27 26.79
C TYR A 95 -11.96 17.38 25.27
N SER A 96 -10.78 17.58 24.68
CA SER A 96 -10.62 17.58 23.24
C SER A 96 -10.98 16.23 22.62
N TYR A 97 -10.70 15.11 23.29
CA TYR A 97 -11.03 13.76 22.81
C TYR A 97 -12.53 13.53 22.80
N GLN A 98 -13.23 13.98 23.84
CA GLN A 98 -14.69 13.98 23.86
C GLN A 98 -15.28 14.80 22.70
N ASN A 99 -14.75 16.02 22.46
CA ASN A 99 -15.20 16.85 21.34
C ASN A 99 -14.92 16.19 19.99
N PHE A 100 -13.77 15.54 19.84
CA PHE A 100 -13.44 14.78 18.63
C PHE A 100 -14.46 13.66 18.40
N LEU A 101 -14.75 12.83 19.41
CA LEU A 101 -15.75 11.76 19.29
C LEU A 101 -17.14 12.30 18.96
N ASN A 102 -17.54 13.42 19.55
CA ASN A 102 -18.81 14.08 19.28
C ASN A 102 -18.90 14.69 17.87
N SER A 103 -17.76 15.01 17.25
CA SER A 103 -17.71 15.57 15.89
C SER A 103 -17.83 14.52 14.77
N LEU A 104 -17.63 13.23 15.08
CA LEU A 104 -17.67 12.15 14.10
C LEU A 104 -19.13 11.80 13.75
N TYR A 105 -19.55 12.15 12.54
CA TYR A 105 -20.87 11.79 11.98
C TYR A 105 -20.81 10.57 11.04
N PHE A 106 -19.62 10.00 10.84
CA PHE A 106 -19.37 8.83 10.03
C PHE A 106 -18.55 7.81 10.83
N PRO A 107 -18.63 6.51 10.49
CA PRO A 107 -17.88 5.49 11.19
C PRO A 107 -16.38 5.62 10.93
N VAL A 108 -15.60 5.36 11.96
CA VAL A 108 -14.14 5.35 11.94
C VAL A 108 -13.66 4.09 12.64
N GLN A 109 -12.62 3.47 12.11
CA GLN A 109 -11.98 2.30 12.72
C GLN A 109 -10.57 2.67 13.17
N ILE A 110 -10.24 2.38 14.42
CA ILE A 110 -8.89 2.53 14.96
C ILE A 110 -8.22 1.15 14.92
N LEU A 111 -7.07 1.08 14.27
CA LEU A 111 -6.25 -0.13 14.16
C LEU A 111 -4.90 0.13 14.80
N ILE A 112 -4.51 -0.74 15.74
CA ILE A 112 -3.20 -0.71 16.38
C ILE A 112 -2.47 -1.98 15.98
N ARG A 113 -1.35 -1.85 15.27
CA ARG A 113 -0.48 -2.96 14.91
C ARG A 113 0.71 -2.98 15.85
N SER A 114 0.94 -4.11 16.52
CA SER A 114 2.16 -4.33 17.31
C SER A 114 3.06 -5.29 16.55
N GLN A 115 4.31 -4.90 16.31
CA GLN A 115 5.34 -5.73 15.69
C GLN A 115 6.57 -5.78 16.60
N ARG A 116 7.35 -6.86 16.55
CA ARG A 116 8.64 -6.88 17.26
C ARG A 116 9.56 -5.86 16.60
N VAL A 117 10.31 -5.12 17.43
CA VAL A 117 11.37 -4.24 16.94
C VAL A 117 12.43 -5.11 16.28
N ASP A 118 12.78 -4.80 15.02
CA ASP A 118 13.94 -5.39 14.39
C ASP A 118 15.19 -4.59 14.75
N ILE A 119 16.04 -5.17 15.59
CA ILE A 119 17.34 -4.59 15.95
C ILE A 119 18.44 -4.96 14.95
N GLY A 120 18.18 -5.84 13.98
CA GLY A 120 19.15 -6.30 12.99
C GLY A 120 19.89 -5.16 12.28
N PRO A 121 19.20 -4.14 11.73
CA PRO A 121 19.85 -2.99 11.10
C PRO A 121 20.75 -2.20 12.05
N TYR A 122 20.38 -2.14 13.34
CA TYR A 122 21.19 -1.48 14.36
C TYR A 122 22.46 -2.29 14.67
N ILE A 123 22.34 -3.60 14.83
CA ILE A 123 23.48 -4.51 15.03
C ILE A 123 24.42 -4.49 13.82
N GLU A 124 23.88 -4.45 12.60
CA GLU A 124 24.68 -4.33 11.38
C GLU A 124 25.46 -3.02 11.33
N ARG A 125 24.83 -1.91 11.74
CA ARG A 125 25.51 -0.62 11.89
C ARG A 125 26.66 -0.69 12.90
N LEU A 126 26.44 -1.30 14.06
CA LEU A 126 27.49 -1.47 15.08
C LEU A 126 28.63 -2.36 14.56
N THR A 127 28.29 -3.42 13.83
CA THR A 127 29.25 -4.32 13.20
C THR A 127 30.13 -3.59 12.18
N ASN A 128 29.56 -2.66 11.41
CA ASN A 128 30.31 -1.83 10.49
C ASN A 128 31.23 -0.84 11.21
N ILE A 129 30.73 -0.18 12.28
CA ILE A 129 31.56 0.70 13.12
C ILE A 129 32.74 -0.07 13.72
N ARG A 130 32.52 -1.30 14.20
CA ARG A 130 33.57 -2.19 14.70
C ARG A 130 34.62 -2.52 13.63
N ARG A 131 34.21 -2.76 12.38
CA ARG A 131 35.14 -3.06 11.28
C ARG A 131 36.04 -1.88 10.93
N ASP A 132 35.52 -0.67 11.03
CA ASP A 132 36.24 0.56 10.69
C ASP A 132 37.10 1.10 11.85
N GLN A 133 37.02 0.48 13.03
CA GLN A 133 37.69 0.93 14.24
C GLN A 133 39.08 0.29 14.40
N GLU A 134 40.12 1.13 14.42
CA GLU A 134 41.53 0.69 14.53
C GLU A 134 41.92 0.32 15.98
N ASN A 135 41.22 0.86 16.97
CA ASN A 135 41.53 0.63 18.38
C ASN A 135 40.99 -0.73 18.86
N MET A 136 41.89 -1.67 19.17
CA MET A 136 41.55 -3.02 19.61
C MET A 136 40.68 -3.06 20.87
N LEU A 137 40.90 -2.16 21.85
CA LEU A 137 40.09 -2.14 23.08
C LEU A 137 38.66 -1.73 22.80
N LEU A 138 38.47 -0.76 21.91
CA LEU A 138 37.13 -0.33 21.50
C LEU A 138 36.41 -1.42 20.69
N ASN A 139 37.14 -2.26 19.95
CA ASN A 139 36.55 -3.40 19.25
C ASN A 139 35.98 -4.43 20.22
N VAL A 140 36.74 -4.82 21.23
CA VAL A 140 36.26 -5.75 22.28
C VAL A 140 35.03 -5.18 22.98
N LEU A 141 35.05 -3.90 23.37
CA LEU A 141 33.89 -3.26 24.00
C LEU A 141 32.67 -3.17 23.07
N THR A 142 32.89 -3.03 21.76
CA THR A 142 31.79 -3.00 20.79
C THR A 142 31.18 -4.39 20.60
N ASP A 143 31.99 -5.45 20.62
CA ASP A 143 31.51 -6.84 20.60
C ASP A 143 30.65 -7.14 21.84
N ASP A 144 31.16 -6.82 23.03
CA ASP A 144 30.42 -6.99 24.28
C ASP A 144 29.09 -6.21 24.26
N TYR A 145 29.08 -5.01 23.69
CA TYR A 145 27.87 -4.20 23.55
C TYR A 145 26.87 -4.79 22.55
N ILE A 146 27.34 -5.31 21.41
CA ILE A 146 26.49 -6.01 20.43
C ILE A 146 25.81 -7.21 21.08
N ASP A 147 26.57 -8.05 21.79
CA ASP A 147 26.06 -9.25 22.46
C ASP A 147 25.06 -8.90 23.57
N PHE A 148 25.33 -7.83 24.32
CA PHE A 148 24.42 -7.31 25.33
C PHE A 148 23.10 -6.84 24.72
N ILE A 149 23.14 -6.08 23.62
CA ILE A 149 21.93 -5.57 22.95
C ILE A 149 21.13 -6.71 22.31
N ASP A 150 21.79 -7.70 21.70
CA ASP A 150 21.11 -8.87 21.13
C ASP A 150 20.39 -9.67 22.22
N THR A 151 21.08 -9.95 23.33
CA THR A 151 20.48 -10.64 24.48
C THR A 151 19.31 -9.86 25.07
N LEU A 152 19.48 -8.56 25.33
CA LEU A 152 18.42 -7.71 25.87
C LEU A 152 17.21 -7.64 24.93
N SER A 153 17.42 -7.57 23.62
CA SER A 153 16.32 -7.50 22.66
C SER A 153 15.48 -8.78 22.66
N GLN A 154 16.14 -9.93 22.78
CA GLN A 154 15.47 -11.24 22.86
C GLN A 154 14.69 -11.40 24.17
N GLU A 155 15.24 -10.93 25.29
CA GLU A 155 14.60 -11.02 26.60
C GLU A 155 13.45 -10.02 26.78
N ALA A 156 13.64 -8.77 26.37
CA ALA A 156 12.68 -7.70 26.62
C ALA A 156 11.46 -7.72 25.68
N ASN A 157 11.45 -8.58 24.64
CA ASN A 157 10.40 -8.70 23.62
C ASN A 157 9.81 -7.32 23.24
N ILE A 158 10.69 -6.40 22.86
CA ILE A 158 10.35 -5.00 22.62
C ILE A 158 9.44 -4.93 21.40
N MET A 159 8.25 -4.36 21.58
CA MET A 159 7.25 -4.20 20.54
C MET A 159 7.19 -2.75 20.08
N ASP A 160 7.27 -2.53 18.77
CA ASP A 160 6.92 -1.29 18.13
C ASP A 160 5.41 -1.27 17.82
N LYS A 161 4.75 -0.13 18.04
CA LYS A 161 3.31 0.03 17.83
C LYS A 161 3.04 1.09 16.78
N SER A 162 2.41 0.69 15.69
CA SER A 162 1.93 1.59 14.64
C SER A 162 0.42 1.80 14.81
N PHE A 163 -0.02 3.04 14.68
CA PHE A 163 -1.42 3.45 14.88
C PHE A 163 -2.00 3.94 13.56
N TYR A 164 -3.15 3.38 13.19
CA TYR A 164 -3.87 3.73 11.97
C TYR A 164 -5.33 4.06 12.28
N VAL A 165 -5.85 5.06 11.58
CA VAL A 165 -7.26 5.42 11.58
C VAL A 165 -7.80 5.19 10.18
N ILE A 166 -8.79 4.31 10.06
CA ILE A 166 -9.37 3.88 8.80
C ILE A 166 -10.76 4.49 8.69
N ILE A 167 -11.01 5.17 7.58
CA ILE A 167 -12.27 5.86 7.30
C ILE A 167 -12.95 5.15 6.15
N PRO A 168 -13.97 4.30 6.42
CA PRO A 168 -14.77 3.68 5.37
C PRO A 168 -15.83 4.64 4.83
N TYR A 169 -16.09 4.55 3.53
CA TYR A 169 -17.18 5.21 2.84
C TYR A 169 -17.92 4.21 1.94
N TRP A 170 -19.24 4.14 2.10
CA TRP A 170 -20.08 3.30 1.25
C TRP A 170 -20.92 4.19 0.33
N PRO A 171 -20.70 4.14 -0.99
CA PRO A 171 -21.49 4.94 -1.94
C PRO A 171 -22.96 4.47 -2.00
N HIS A 172 -23.25 3.27 -1.49
CA HIS A 172 -24.58 2.64 -1.54
C HIS A 172 -25.59 3.17 -0.51
N GLY A 173 -25.28 4.26 0.20
CA GLY A 173 -26.24 4.99 1.02
C GLY A 173 -27.26 5.82 0.22
N ASP A 174 -27.07 6.00 -1.09
CA ASP A 174 -28.00 6.76 -1.92
C ASP A 174 -29.14 5.84 -2.44
N LEU A 175 -30.31 5.99 -1.81
CA LEU A 175 -31.58 5.30 -2.09
C LEU A 175 -31.97 5.30 -3.60
N ALA A 176 -31.32 6.15 -4.40
CA ALA A 176 -31.44 6.19 -5.86
C ALA A 176 -30.95 4.93 -6.58
N VAL A 177 -29.91 4.23 -6.08
CA VAL A 177 -29.38 3.02 -6.72
C VAL A 177 -30.27 1.80 -6.45
N LEU A 178 -30.97 1.77 -5.31
CA LEU A 178 -31.98 0.76 -4.98
C LEU A 178 -33.20 0.81 -5.93
N LYS A 179 -33.59 2.00 -6.41
CA LYS A 179 -34.68 2.14 -7.41
C LYS A 179 -34.30 1.66 -8.80
N ARG A 180 -33.02 1.65 -9.18
CA ARG A 180 -32.55 1.00 -10.42
C ARG A 180 -32.47 -0.51 -10.26
N ASN A 181 -32.06 -0.99 -9.09
CA ASN A 181 -31.93 -2.42 -8.80
C ASN A 181 -33.27 -3.15 -8.63
N SER A 182 -34.36 -2.48 -8.23
CA SER A 182 -35.68 -3.13 -8.12
C SER A 182 -36.25 -3.60 -9.47
N LYS A 183 -35.86 -2.97 -10.59
CA LYS A 183 -36.22 -3.45 -11.94
C LYS A 183 -35.33 -4.61 -12.43
N SER A 184 -34.14 -4.77 -11.86
CA SER A 184 -33.20 -5.84 -12.22
C SER A 184 -33.42 -7.12 -11.40
N ILE A 185 -33.92 -7.01 -10.16
CA ILE A 185 -34.20 -8.15 -9.28
C ILE A 185 -35.33 -9.06 -9.83
N PHE A 186 -36.31 -8.51 -10.55
CA PHE A 186 -37.35 -9.33 -11.21
C PHE A 186 -36.82 -10.16 -12.38
N GLY A 187 -35.65 -9.83 -12.96
CA GLY A 187 -35.02 -10.61 -14.02
C GLY A 187 -34.15 -11.77 -13.51
N THR A 188 -33.62 -11.67 -12.30
CA THR A 188 -32.68 -12.66 -11.74
C THR A 188 -33.34 -13.94 -11.24
N VAL A 189 -34.67 -13.91 -10.99
CA VAL A 189 -35.44 -15.09 -10.55
C VAL A 189 -35.79 -16.03 -11.72
N PHE A 190 -35.63 -15.59 -12.98
CA PHE A 190 -36.04 -16.37 -14.16
C PHE A 190 -34.88 -16.98 -14.99
N GLY A 191 -33.70 -17.16 -14.38
CA GLY A 191 -32.64 -18.02 -14.92
C GLY A 191 -31.29 -17.33 -15.14
N GLY A 192 -30.31 -17.75 -14.34
CA GLY A 192 -28.90 -17.44 -14.59
C GLY A 192 -28.07 -17.35 -13.32
N ALA A 193 -27.03 -18.19 -13.22
CA ALA A 193 -26.08 -18.27 -12.11
C ALA A 193 -25.47 -16.90 -11.71
N PRO A 194 -25.06 -16.72 -10.45
CA PRO A 194 -24.47 -15.47 -9.97
C PRO A 194 -23.11 -15.23 -10.64
N LYS A 195 -23.09 -14.41 -11.68
CA LYS A 195 -21.84 -13.84 -12.20
C LYS A 195 -21.28 -12.89 -11.13
N GLN A 196 -20.07 -13.18 -10.64
CA GLN A 196 -19.29 -12.23 -9.85
C GLN A 196 -19.27 -10.89 -10.60
N ARG A 197 -19.86 -9.88 -9.98
CA ARG A 197 -19.95 -8.53 -10.54
C ARG A 197 -18.56 -7.91 -10.44
N ALA A 198 -17.85 -7.80 -11.55
CA ALA A 198 -16.82 -6.77 -11.69
C ALA A 198 -17.51 -5.42 -11.45
N ILE A 199 -17.13 -4.74 -10.37
CA ILE A 199 -17.76 -3.48 -9.99
C ILE A 199 -17.24 -2.42 -10.95
N VAL A 200 -18.01 -2.14 -11.99
CA VAL A 200 -17.83 -0.93 -12.77
C VAL A 200 -18.34 0.20 -11.89
N VAL A 201 -17.45 0.79 -11.09
CA VAL A 201 -17.77 2.01 -10.35
C VAL A 201 -18.01 3.11 -11.38
N ASP A 202 -19.21 3.69 -11.36
CA ASP A 202 -19.55 4.84 -12.21
C ASP A 202 -18.61 6.00 -11.88
N HIS A 203 -18.03 6.64 -12.90
CA HIS A 203 -17.08 7.75 -12.72
C HIS A 203 -17.69 8.88 -11.88
N ALA A 204 -18.99 9.14 -12.03
CA ALA A 204 -19.67 10.16 -11.22
C ALA A 204 -19.75 9.77 -9.74
N ALA A 205 -19.98 8.49 -9.44
CA ALA A 205 -20.01 7.99 -8.06
C ALA A 205 -18.61 7.97 -7.44
N TYR A 206 -17.58 7.70 -8.25
CA TYR A 206 -16.18 7.74 -7.83
C TYR A 206 -15.75 9.15 -7.41
N GLU A 207 -16.02 10.18 -8.23
CA GLU A 207 -15.67 11.56 -7.89
C GLU A 207 -16.39 12.02 -6.60
N LYS A 208 -17.68 11.69 -6.45
CA LYS A 208 -18.42 11.97 -5.21
C LYS A 208 -17.78 11.27 -4.00
N ALA A 209 -17.36 10.01 -4.16
CA ALA A 209 -16.71 9.25 -3.09
C ALA A 209 -15.37 9.87 -2.68
N LYS A 210 -14.60 10.35 -3.65
CA LYS A 210 -13.33 11.03 -3.44
C LYS A 210 -13.51 12.33 -2.65
N ASP A 211 -14.48 13.16 -3.03
CA ASP A 211 -14.78 14.41 -2.33
C ASP A 211 -15.24 14.14 -0.89
N GLU A 212 -16.14 13.16 -0.70
CA GLU A 212 -16.66 12.84 0.63
C GLU A 212 -15.57 12.26 1.55
N ILE A 213 -14.76 11.32 1.05
CA ILE A 213 -13.63 10.79 1.81
C ILE A 213 -12.65 11.90 2.16
N LYS A 214 -12.36 12.81 1.24
CA LYS A 214 -11.48 13.95 1.52
C LYS A 214 -12.03 14.78 2.67
N ASN A 215 -13.32 15.12 2.64
CA ASN A 215 -13.96 15.87 3.74
C ASN A 215 -13.88 15.11 5.07
N HIS A 216 -14.10 13.80 5.06
CA HIS A 216 -13.98 12.96 6.25
C HIS A 216 -12.55 12.91 6.79
N VAL A 217 -11.56 12.74 5.90
CA VAL A 217 -10.13 12.74 6.24
C VAL A 217 -9.74 14.07 6.86
N ASP A 218 -10.12 15.19 6.24
CA ASP A 218 -9.79 16.54 6.72
C ASP A 218 -10.43 16.80 8.11
N SER A 219 -11.66 16.33 8.32
CA SER A 219 -12.34 16.39 9.63
C SER A 219 -11.61 15.57 10.70
N VAL A 220 -11.25 14.32 10.39
CA VAL A 220 -10.50 13.45 11.32
C VAL A 220 -9.12 14.02 11.63
N MET A 221 -8.37 14.45 10.61
CA MET A 221 -7.04 15.02 10.78
C MET A 221 -7.07 16.30 11.62
N SER A 222 -8.05 17.17 11.39
CA SER A 222 -8.22 18.39 12.20
C SER A 222 -8.56 18.06 13.66
N GLY A 223 -9.42 17.09 13.90
CA GLY A 223 -9.76 16.62 15.23
C GLY A 223 -8.57 16.01 15.97
N LEU A 224 -7.81 15.13 15.30
CA LEU A 224 -6.58 14.55 15.85
C LEU A 224 -5.51 15.60 16.13
N PHE A 225 -5.38 16.62 15.28
CA PHE A 225 -4.46 17.72 15.50
C PHE A 225 -4.78 18.52 16.77
N GLN A 226 -6.06 18.75 17.07
CA GLN A 226 -6.49 19.40 18.33
C GLN A 226 -6.13 18.58 19.58
N LEU A 227 -6.02 17.25 19.45
CA LEU A 227 -5.53 16.35 20.51
C LEU A 227 -4.01 16.39 20.67
N GLY A 228 -3.30 17.12 19.82
CA GLY A 228 -1.83 17.07 19.74
C GLY A 228 -1.30 15.81 19.04
N ILE A 229 -2.17 15.02 18.40
CA ILE A 229 -1.79 13.82 17.66
C ILE A 229 -1.39 14.21 16.24
N LYS A 230 -0.11 14.00 15.91
CA LYS A 230 0.39 14.20 14.54
C LYS A 230 -0.06 13.04 13.65
N CYS A 231 -0.74 13.36 12.55
CA CYS A 231 -1.26 12.37 11.63
C CYS A 231 -1.08 12.79 10.17
N VAL A 232 -1.05 11.81 9.27
CA VAL A 232 -0.89 12.00 7.81
C VAL A 232 -1.73 10.94 7.08
N GLN A 233 -2.45 11.33 6.03
CA GLN A 233 -3.12 10.37 5.13
C GLN A 233 -2.08 9.62 4.31
N LEU A 234 -2.20 8.29 4.25
CA LEU A 234 -1.30 7.46 3.44
C LEU A 234 -1.58 7.65 1.96
N ASN A 235 -0.52 7.81 1.17
CA ASN A 235 -0.61 7.90 -0.28
C ASN A 235 -0.78 6.51 -0.92
N THR A 236 -1.12 6.45 -2.22
CA THR A 236 -1.32 5.17 -2.93
C THR A 236 -0.12 4.22 -2.83
N LYS A 237 1.11 4.75 -2.87
CA LYS A 237 2.33 3.94 -2.73
C LYS A 237 2.44 3.37 -1.32
N GLU A 238 2.32 4.22 -0.31
CA GLU A 238 2.38 3.84 1.11
C GLU A 238 1.26 2.87 1.48
N LEU A 239 0.07 2.99 0.88
CA LEU A 239 -1.00 2.01 1.02
C LEU A 239 -0.59 0.65 0.46
N GLY A 240 0.06 0.63 -0.71
CA GLY A 240 0.60 -0.60 -1.30
C GLY A 240 1.61 -1.28 -0.39
N GLU A 241 2.52 -0.49 0.18
CA GLU A 241 3.55 -0.96 1.13
C GLU A 241 2.91 -1.43 2.44
N LEU A 242 1.92 -0.71 2.95
CA LEU A 242 1.14 -1.10 4.13
C LEU A 242 0.51 -2.48 3.91
N TYR A 243 -0.21 -2.68 2.81
CA TYR A 243 -0.82 -3.98 2.51
C TYR A 243 0.23 -5.07 2.33
N TYR A 244 1.34 -4.79 1.64
CA TYR A 244 2.46 -5.74 1.52
C TYR A 244 2.96 -6.18 2.91
N ASN A 245 3.16 -5.23 3.83
CA ASN A 245 3.63 -5.49 5.19
C ASN A 245 2.62 -6.27 6.04
N PHE A 246 1.32 -6.06 5.80
CA PHE A 246 0.25 -6.79 6.50
C PHE A 246 0.08 -8.22 6.00
N TYR A 247 0.20 -8.45 4.69
CA TYR A 247 0.10 -9.80 4.10
C TYR A 247 1.40 -10.60 4.25
N ASN A 248 2.54 -9.94 4.44
CA ASN A 248 3.86 -10.57 4.54
C ASN A 248 4.62 -10.12 5.80
N PRO A 249 4.13 -10.45 7.01
CA PRO A 249 4.72 -9.95 8.25
C PRO A 249 6.18 -10.38 8.47
N ASP A 250 6.60 -11.53 7.94
CA ASP A 250 7.95 -12.09 8.17
C ASP A 250 9.01 -11.59 7.18
N THR A 251 8.63 -11.22 5.95
CA THR A 251 9.57 -10.75 4.91
C THR A 251 9.62 -9.24 4.80
N ALA A 252 8.51 -8.55 5.05
CA ALA A 252 8.41 -7.10 4.89
C ALA A 252 9.34 -6.30 5.80
N VAL A 253 9.68 -6.84 6.97
CA VAL A 253 10.66 -6.25 7.90
C VAL A 253 12.05 -6.20 7.28
N ARG A 254 12.39 -7.19 6.43
CA ARG A 254 13.71 -7.35 5.80
C ARG A 254 13.80 -6.71 4.42
N GLU A 255 12.65 -6.42 3.79
CA GLU A 255 12.56 -5.81 2.46
C GLU A 255 11.58 -4.62 2.50
N PRO A 256 11.92 -3.52 3.19
CA PRO A 256 11.08 -2.34 3.18
C PRO A 256 11.04 -1.76 1.77
N LEU A 257 9.83 -1.65 1.23
CA LEU A 257 9.57 -0.84 0.05
C LEU A 257 9.73 0.63 0.52
N GLY A 258 10.93 1.21 0.37
CA GLY A 258 11.19 2.63 0.67
C GLY A 258 11.52 3.02 2.12
N ASN A 259 12.26 4.13 2.28
CA ASN A 259 12.76 4.65 3.56
C ASN A 259 11.84 5.74 4.16
N PHE A 260 11.04 5.37 5.16
CA PHE A 260 10.04 6.24 5.81
C PHE A 260 10.63 7.34 6.72
N GLU A 261 11.90 7.25 7.12
CA GLU A 261 12.57 8.29 7.90
C GLU A 261 12.65 9.65 7.17
N SER A 262 12.57 9.63 5.84
CA SER A 262 12.61 10.82 4.99
C SER A 262 11.29 11.61 4.91
N ILE A 263 10.19 11.05 5.43
CA ILE A 263 8.84 11.60 5.19
C ILE A 263 8.35 12.44 6.38
N THR A 264 8.79 12.15 7.60
CA THR A 264 8.26 12.84 8.81
C THR A 264 9.19 13.86 9.45
N ALA A 265 10.34 14.14 8.85
CA ALA A 265 11.22 15.17 9.34
C ALA A 265 11.83 16.01 8.21
N MET A 266 11.45 17.28 8.19
CA MET A 266 12.20 18.33 7.52
C MET A 266 13.52 18.55 8.27
N TYR A 267 14.45 17.59 8.21
CA TYR A 267 15.82 17.82 8.66
C TYR A 267 16.66 18.25 7.47
N VAL A 268 17.21 19.46 7.58
CA VAL A 268 18.30 19.92 6.73
C VAL A 268 19.51 19.03 7.05
N ARG A 269 19.88 18.13 6.14
CA ARG A 269 21.20 17.48 6.18
C ARG A 269 22.25 18.54 5.86
N LYS A 270 23.28 18.64 6.69
CA LYS A 270 24.50 19.39 6.35
C LYS A 270 25.07 18.76 5.06
N GLY A 271 25.11 19.53 3.97
CA GLY A 271 25.75 19.08 2.74
C GLY A 271 27.21 18.71 3.05
N GLN A 272 27.64 17.52 2.61
CA GLN A 272 29.06 17.21 2.59
C GLN A 272 29.66 17.92 1.38
N GLY A 273 30.48 18.94 1.66
CA GLY A 273 31.15 19.76 0.65
C GLY A 273 31.49 21.14 1.21
N GLU A 274 32.62 21.70 0.80
CA GLU A 274 32.88 23.12 1.01
C GLU A 274 31.95 23.94 0.11
N ALA A 275 31.27 24.93 0.69
CA ALA A 275 30.54 25.92 -0.10
C ALA A 275 31.52 26.63 -1.05
N PRO A 276 31.18 26.87 -2.32
CA PRO A 276 32.00 27.68 -3.20
C PRO A 276 32.19 29.05 -2.55
N ARG A 277 33.42 29.36 -2.14
CA ARG A 277 33.81 30.67 -1.58
C ARG A 277 34.61 31.43 -2.64
N PRO A 278 33.96 32.03 -3.66
CA PRO A 278 34.66 32.67 -4.79
C PRO A 278 35.55 33.87 -4.40
N HIS A 279 35.54 34.29 -3.13
CA HIS A 279 36.30 35.44 -2.62
C HIS A 279 37.32 35.09 -1.53
N LEU A 280 37.60 33.80 -1.29
CA LEU A 280 38.65 33.35 -0.37
C LEU A 280 39.67 32.50 -1.12
N ILE A 281 40.49 33.14 -1.94
CA ILE A 281 41.73 32.54 -2.44
C ILE A 281 42.64 32.38 -1.22
N ARG A 282 42.99 31.13 -0.84
CA ARG A 282 44.06 30.89 0.15
C ARG A 282 45.36 31.43 -0.45
N GLU A 283 46.12 32.18 0.35
CA GLU A 283 47.44 32.71 -0.06
C GLU A 283 48.45 31.63 -0.49
N GLU A 284 48.14 30.35 -0.22
CA GLU A 284 48.97 29.19 -0.57
C GLU A 284 48.93 28.82 -2.07
N ASP A 285 48.00 29.38 -2.86
CA ASP A 285 47.83 29.08 -4.30
C ASP A 285 48.39 30.15 -5.25
N LYS A 286 49.17 31.12 -4.75
CA LYS A 286 49.90 32.03 -5.65
C LYS A 286 51.06 31.28 -6.33
N PRO A 287 51.14 31.27 -7.68
CA PRO A 287 52.32 30.75 -8.34
C PRO A 287 53.54 31.59 -7.94
N GLN A 288 54.62 30.92 -7.53
CA GLN A 288 55.91 31.56 -7.32
C GLN A 288 56.39 32.13 -8.66
N GLU A 289 56.47 33.45 -8.73
CA GLU A 289 57.03 34.17 -9.88
C GLU A 289 58.54 33.89 -9.91
N VAL A 290 58.98 33.22 -10.98
CA VAL A 290 60.38 32.88 -11.20
C VAL A 290 61.03 34.01 -11.99
N ALA A 291 62.02 34.67 -11.35
CA ALA A 291 62.99 35.65 -11.85
C ALA A 291 62.48 37.07 -12.21
#